data_AF-A0A524GQN2-F1
#
_entry.id   AF-A0A524GQN2-F1
#
_cell.length_a   1.000
_cell.length_b   1.000
_cell.length_c   1.000
_cell.angle_alpha   90.00
_cell.angle_beta   90.00
_cell.angle_gamma   90.00
#
_symmetry.space_group_name_H-M   'P 1'
#
loop_
_entity.id
_entity.type
_entity.pdbx_description
1 polymer ?
#
loop_
_entity_poly.entity_id
_entity_poly.type
_entity_poly.pdbx_seq_one_letter_code
_entity_poly.pdbx_strand_id
1 'polypeptide(L)'
;MSIVSLVRPEIQALRAYDAAEQLDDTIRLNANESPQISSIGNFRRPLNRYPEVRPQRLQAALAGRFGCSSDQILVTRGSSEAIDLIIRTFCRSGEDHILTPTPAFSMYRHYAIIQGA
;
A
#
# COMPACT_ATOMS: atom_id res chain seq x y z
N MET A 1 2.36 34.89 -0.97
CA MET A 1 1.72 33.69 -1.57
C MET A 1 2.02 32.51 -0.64
N SER A 2 1.03 31.72 -0.22
CA SER A 2 1.23 30.61 0.72
C SER A 2 1.60 29.33 -0.03
N ILE A 3 2.37 28.44 0.58
CA ILE A 3 2.61 27.10 0.02
C ILE A 3 1.27 26.35 -0.17
N VAL A 4 0.31 26.56 0.74
CA VAL A 4 -1.01 25.92 0.67
C VAL A 4 -1.74 26.28 -0.63
N SER A 5 -1.60 27.52 -1.13
CA SER A 5 -2.25 27.93 -2.39
C SER A 5 -1.67 27.26 -3.65
N LEU A 6 -0.53 26.56 -3.53
CA LEU A 6 0.06 25.80 -4.63
C LEU A 6 -0.42 24.33 -4.65
N VAL A 7 -1.09 23.87 -3.60
CA VAL A 7 -1.56 22.49 -3.47
C VAL A 7 -2.83 22.29 -4.30
N ARG A 8 -2.91 21.16 -5.03
CA ARG A 8 -4.10 20.75 -5.78
C ARG A 8 -5.37 20.78 -4.90
N PRO A 9 -6.50 21.37 -5.35
CA PRO A 9 -7.72 21.49 -4.53
C PRO A 9 -8.22 20.18 -3.93
N GLU A 10 -8.17 19.10 -4.70
CA GLU A 10 -8.56 17.75 -4.29
C GLU A 10 -7.68 17.19 -3.18
N ILE A 11 -6.40 17.58 -3.10
CA ILE A 11 -5.50 17.20 -2.02
C ILE A 11 -5.75 18.06 -0.78
N GLN A 12 -6.10 19.34 -0.94
CA GLN A 12 -6.51 20.19 0.19
C GLN A 12 -7.81 19.68 0.84
N ALA A 13 -8.73 19.17 0.04
CA ALA A 13 -10.01 18.60 0.52
C ALA A 13 -9.88 17.15 1.03
N LEU A 14 -8.74 16.48 0.78
CA LEU A 14 -8.54 15.09 1.16
C LEU A 14 -8.36 14.95 2.67
N ARG A 15 -9.24 14.17 3.31
CA ARG A 15 -9.02 13.73 4.69
C ARG A 15 -7.94 12.63 4.70
N ALA A 16 -6.94 12.80 5.57
CA ALA A 16 -5.92 11.80 5.81
C ALA A 16 -6.55 10.47 6.23
N TYR A 17 -5.90 9.35 5.86
CA TYR A 17 -6.34 8.03 6.26
C TYR A 17 -6.31 7.90 7.79
N ASP A 18 -7.42 7.41 8.34
CA ASP A 18 -7.59 7.17 9.78
C ASP A 18 -7.07 5.76 10.10
N ALA A 19 -5.81 5.70 10.52
CA ALA A 19 -5.14 4.44 10.84
C ALA A 19 -5.43 4.02 12.29
N ALA A 20 -5.28 2.72 12.57
CA ALA A 20 -5.42 2.19 13.92
C ALA A 20 -4.43 2.86 14.89
N GLU A 21 -4.95 3.40 15.98
CA GLU A 21 -4.16 4.03 17.04
C GLU A 21 -3.43 2.97 17.88
N GLN A 22 -2.22 3.30 18.33
CA GLN A 22 -1.48 2.52 19.30
C GLN A 22 -1.63 3.21 20.67
N LEU A 23 -2.34 2.55 21.57
CA LEU A 23 -2.57 3.01 22.95
C LEU A 23 -1.75 2.14 23.91
N ASP A 24 -1.01 2.80 24.79
CA ASP A 24 -0.27 2.13 25.86
C ASP A 24 -1.24 1.42 26.82
N ASP A 25 -0.76 0.35 27.46
CA ASP A 25 -1.52 -0.44 28.45
C ASP A 25 -2.88 -1.00 27.95
N THR A 26 -2.99 -1.31 26.66
CA THR A 26 -4.21 -1.91 26.06
C THR A 26 -3.95 -3.25 25.35
N ILE A 27 -5.00 -4.06 25.21
CA ILE A 27 -4.96 -5.25 24.33
C ILE A 27 -5.23 -4.79 22.89
N ARG A 28 -4.23 -4.95 22.03
CA ARG A 28 -4.29 -4.50 20.63
C ARG A 28 -5.10 -5.46 19.76
N LEU A 29 -6.31 -5.06 19.37
CA LEU A 29 -7.23 -5.83 18.51
C LEU A 29 -7.84 -4.97 17.37
N ASN A 30 -7.19 -3.87 17.00
CA ASN A 30 -7.75 -2.85 16.10
C ASN A 30 -7.07 -2.75 14.72
N ALA A 31 -6.02 -3.55 14.45
CA ALA A 31 -5.20 -3.43 13.24
C ALA A 31 -5.09 -4.73 12.40
N ASN A 32 -5.83 -5.79 12.75
CA ASN A 32 -5.79 -7.10 12.10
C ASN A 32 -4.40 -7.78 12.08
N GLU A 33 -3.55 -7.48 13.06
CA GLU A 33 -2.23 -8.10 13.18
C GLU A 33 -2.33 -9.51 13.78
N SER A 34 -1.33 -10.35 13.50
CA SER A 34 -1.19 -11.63 14.20
C SER A 34 -0.91 -11.39 15.69
N PRO A 35 -1.57 -12.10 16.62
CA PRO A 35 -1.24 -12.02 18.04
C PRO A 35 0.09 -12.68 18.38
N GLN A 36 0.64 -13.51 17.47
CA GLN A 36 1.88 -14.23 17.67
C GLN A 36 3.03 -13.52 16.95
N ILE A 37 4.11 -13.27 17.70
CA ILE A 37 5.39 -12.82 17.15
C ILE A 37 5.96 -13.94 16.29
N SER A 38 6.40 -13.61 15.07
CA SER A 38 7.07 -14.56 14.19
C SER A 38 8.40 -15.01 14.79
N SER A 39 8.69 -16.31 14.75
CA SER A 39 9.99 -16.88 15.14
C SER A 39 11.09 -16.63 14.12
N ILE A 40 10.77 -16.03 12.97
CA ILE A 40 11.76 -15.62 11.96
C ILE A 40 12.63 -14.53 12.59
N GLY A 41 13.87 -14.88 12.92
CA GLY A 41 14.81 -14.02 13.63
C GLY A 41 15.20 -12.74 12.88
N ASN A 42 16.03 -11.91 13.52
CA ASN A 42 16.49 -10.62 13.01
C ASN A 42 17.19 -10.77 11.64
N PHE A 43 16.44 -10.57 10.55
CA PHE A 43 17.01 -10.46 9.21
C PHE A 43 17.89 -9.22 9.15
N ARG A 44 19.21 -9.42 9.02
CA ARG A 44 20.18 -8.34 8.87
C ARG A 44 20.78 -8.39 7.48
N ARG A 45 20.52 -7.35 6.68
CA ARG A 45 21.24 -7.06 5.44
C ARG A 45 22.26 -5.93 5.67
N PRO A 46 23.39 -5.91 4.93
CA PRO A 46 24.27 -4.76 4.93
C PRO A 46 23.50 -3.51 4.49
N LEU A 47 23.40 -2.52 5.38
CA LEU A 47 22.64 -1.28 5.13
C LEU A 47 23.40 -0.29 4.23
N ASN A 48 24.68 -0.56 3.95
CA ASN A 48 25.53 0.23 3.07
C ASN A 48 25.37 -0.13 1.58
N ARG A 49 24.48 -1.06 1.24
CA ARG A 49 24.19 -1.49 -0.13
C ARG A 49 22.69 -1.46 -0.37
N TYR A 50 22.30 -1.06 -1.59
CA TYR A 50 20.92 -1.18 -2.02
C TYR A 50 20.45 -2.65 -1.99
N PRO A 51 19.17 -2.91 -1.69
CA PRO A 51 18.59 -4.23 -1.86
C PRO A 51 18.51 -4.60 -3.34
N GLU A 52 18.17 -5.86 -3.62
CA GLU A 52 17.78 -6.29 -4.96
C GLU A 52 16.62 -5.44 -5.48
N VAL A 53 16.77 -4.83 -6.66
CA VAL A 53 15.75 -3.99 -7.29
C VAL A 53 14.49 -4.79 -7.62
N ARG A 54 14.65 -6.07 -7.98
CA ARG A 54 13.57 -7.03 -8.19
C ARG A 54 13.91 -8.30 -7.40
N PRO A 55 13.18 -8.62 -6.32
CA PRO A 55 13.54 -9.73 -5.44
C PRO A 55 13.16 -11.08 -6.06
N GLN A 56 13.96 -11.55 -7.02
CA GLN A 56 13.68 -12.74 -7.83
C GLN A 56 13.44 -13.99 -6.97
N ARG A 57 14.20 -14.15 -5.89
CA ARG A 57 14.03 -15.29 -4.95
C ARG A 57 12.66 -15.27 -4.27
N LEU A 58 12.18 -14.09 -3.88
CA LEU A 58 10.86 -13.93 -3.28
C LEU A 58 9.76 -14.18 -4.32
N GLN A 59 9.92 -13.64 -5.54
CA GLN A 59 8.97 -13.87 -6.63
C GLN A 59 8.83 -15.37 -6.96
N ALA A 60 9.94 -16.09 -7.09
CA ALA A 60 9.93 -17.53 -7.34
C ALA A 60 9.24 -18.31 -6.21
N ALA A 61 9.53 -17.97 -4.95
CA ALA A 61 8.90 -18.61 -3.80
C ALA A 61 7.37 -18.36 -3.74
N LEU A 62 6.93 -17.14 -4.00
CA LEU A 62 5.51 -16.79 -4.05
C LEU A 62 4.81 -17.45 -5.26
N ALA A 63 5.44 -17.45 -6.42
CA ALA A 63 4.94 -18.12 -7.62
C ALA A 63 4.69 -19.61 -7.38
N GLY A 64 5.66 -20.30 -6.77
CA GLY A 64 5.51 -21.71 -6.37
C GLY A 64 4.38 -21.92 -5.34
N ARG A 65 4.21 -20.98 -4.39
CA ARG A 65 3.13 -21.03 -3.40
C ARG A 65 1.74 -20.83 -4.03
N PHE A 66 1.61 -19.93 -4.99
CA PHE A 66 0.33 -19.57 -5.61
C PHE A 66 0.01 -20.37 -6.88
N GLY A 67 0.93 -21.21 -7.36
CA GLY A 67 0.72 -22.04 -8.55
C GLY A 67 0.69 -21.23 -9.85
N CYS A 68 1.47 -20.15 -9.93
CA CYS A 68 1.56 -19.26 -11.10
C CYS A 68 3.03 -19.07 -11.53
N SER A 69 3.26 -18.38 -12.64
CA SER A 69 4.63 -18.07 -13.10
C SER A 69 5.18 -16.80 -12.43
N SER A 70 6.50 -16.69 -12.32
CA SER A 70 7.14 -15.56 -11.60
C SER A 70 6.92 -14.19 -12.25
N ASP A 71 6.69 -14.14 -13.56
CA ASP A 71 6.30 -12.94 -14.31
C ASP A 71 4.88 -12.46 -13.99
N GLN A 72 4.06 -13.29 -13.33
CA GLN A 72 2.75 -12.90 -12.79
C GLN A 72 2.84 -12.34 -11.35
N ILE A 73 4.04 -12.22 -10.77
CA ILE A 73 4.23 -11.72 -9.41
C ILE A 73 4.90 -10.34 -9.41
N LEU A 74 4.17 -9.33 -8.93
CA LEU A 74 4.70 -8.03 -8.55
C LEU A 74 4.86 -7.95 -7.03
N VAL A 75 6.04 -7.58 -6.56
CA VAL A 75 6.30 -7.32 -5.13
C VAL A 75 6.29 -5.81 -4.90
N THR A 76 5.45 -5.37 -3.97
CA THR A 76 5.26 -3.98 -3.57
C THR A 76 5.42 -3.83 -2.05
N ARG A 77 5.49 -2.58 -1.57
CA ARG A 77 5.44 -2.22 -0.16
C ARG A 77 4.01 -2.38 0.39
N GLY A 78 3.60 -3.63 0.55
CA GLY A 78 2.25 -4.01 0.94
C GLY A 78 1.22 -3.82 -0.18
N SER A 79 -0.01 -4.24 0.09
CA SER A 79 -1.13 -4.13 -0.87
C SER A 79 -1.51 -2.68 -1.16
N SER A 80 -1.26 -1.74 -0.23
CA SER A 80 -1.57 -0.33 -0.43
C SER A 80 -0.82 0.27 -1.63
N GLU A 81 0.47 -0.04 -1.80
CA GLU A 81 1.22 0.39 -3.00
C GLU A 81 0.74 -0.34 -4.27
N ALA A 82 0.36 -1.61 -4.17
CA ALA A 82 -0.20 -2.32 -5.33
C ALA A 82 -1.51 -1.67 -5.82
N ILE A 83 -2.39 -1.28 -4.89
CA ILE A 83 -3.63 -0.54 -5.20
C ILE A 83 -3.32 0.80 -5.88
N ASP A 84 -2.40 1.58 -5.31
CA ASP A 84 -1.98 2.87 -5.89
C ASP A 84 -1.42 2.69 -7.30
N LEU A 85 -0.55 1.69 -7.52
CA LEU A 85 0.01 1.39 -8.84
C LEU A 85 -1.05 1.00 -9.86
N ILE A 86 -2.04 0.17 -9.48
CA ILE A 86 -3.14 -0.21 -10.39
C ILE A 86 -3.92 1.04 -10.80
N ILE A 87 -4.32 1.87 -9.84
CA ILE A 87 -5.08 3.10 -10.12
C ILE A 87 -4.28 4.04 -11.02
N ARG A 88 -3.00 4.28 -10.72
CA ARG A 88 -2.12 5.15 -11.53
C ARG A 88 -1.86 4.62 -12.94
N THR A 89 -1.83 3.29 -13.10
CA THR A 89 -1.52 2.66 -14.39
C THR A 89 -2.71 2.74 -15.35
N PHE A 90 -3.93 2.60 -14.83
CA PHE A 90 -5.13 2.44 -15.66
C PHE A 90 -6.09 3.62 -15.65
N CYS A 91 -5.99 4.55 -14.70
CA CYS A 91 -6.88 5.71 -14.62
C CYS A 91 -6.18 6.99 -15.05
N ARG A 92 -6.67 7.64 -16.10
CA ARG A 92 -6.29 9.01 -16.48
C ARG A 92 -7.02 10.01 -15.59
N SER A 93 -6.27 10.94 -15.02
CA SER A 93 -6.80 11.99 -14.13
C SER A 93 -7.90 12.80 -14.81
N GLY A 94 -9.06 12.91 -14.17
CA GLY A 94 -10.21 13.69 -14.64
C GLY A 94 -11.03 13.00 -15.74
N GLU A 95 -10.68 11.79 -16.15
CA GLU A 95 -11.36 11.06 -17.23
C GLU A 95 -11.88 9.70 -16.78
N ASP A 96 -11.03 8.90 -16.14
CA ASP A 96 -11.37 7.52 -15.77
C ASP A 96 -11.72 7.43 -14.27
N HIS A 97 -12.52 6.44 -13.91
CA HIS A 97 -13.03 6.26 -12.54
C HIS A 97 -12.79 4.86 -11.99
N ILE A 98 -12.79 4.74 -10.66
CA ILE A 98 -12.86 3.44 -9.97
C ILE A 98 -14.26 3.17 -9.42
N LEU A 99 -14.61 1.89 -9.26
CA LEU A 99 -15.84 1.46 -8.59
C LEU A 99 -15.50 0.64 -7.35
N THR A 100 -16.07 1.00 -6.20
CA THR A 100 -15.92 0.24 -4.95
C THR A 100 -17.25 0.17 -4.20
N PRO A 101 -17.61 -0.98 -3.60
CA PRO A 101 -18.78 -1.06 -2.72
C PRO A 101 -18.56 -0.24 -1.44
N THR A 102 -19.65 0.17 -0.77
CA THR A 102 -19.61 0.83 0.53
C THR A 102 -20.50 0.07 1.52
N PRO A 103 -20.00 -0.35 2.69
CA PRO A 103 -18.67 -0.09 3.26
C PRO A 103 -17.54 -0.97 2.67
N ALA A 104 -16.35 -0.41 2.53
CA ALA A 104 -15.14 -1.11 2.10
C ALA A 104 -13.87 -0.43 2.64
N PHE A 105 -12.69 -0.95 2.29
CA PHE A 105 -11.42 -0.38 2.68
C PHE A 105 -11.24 1.03 2.09
N SER A 106 -11.09 2.04 2.95
CA SER A 106 -11.11 3.46 2.56
C SER A 106 -9.92 3.90 1.70
N MET A 107 -8.83 3.13 1.69
CA MET A 107 -7.64 3.45 0.89
C MET A 107 -7.90 3.42 -0.62
N TYR A 108 -8.88 2.65 -1.11
CA TYR A 108 -9.24 2.68 -2.54
C TYR A 108 -9.66 4.09 -2.98
N ARG A 109 -10.59 4.70 -2.24
CA ARG A 109 -11.06 6.07 -2.49
C ARG A 109 -9.93 7.09 -2.26
N HIS A 110 -9.09 6.87 -1.26
CA HIS A 110 -7.97 7.77 -0.97
C HIS A 110 -6.99 7.87 -2.14
N TYR A 111 -6.58 6.73 -2.71
CA TYR A 111 -5.69 6.70 -3.88
C TYR A 111 -6.36 7.23 -5.15
N ALA A 112 -7.66 6.96 -5.34
CA ALA A 112 -8.42 7.52 -6.45
C ALA A 112 -8.45 9.06 -6.43
N ILE A 113 -8.75 9.67 -5.26
CA ILE A 113 -8.72 11.13 -5.10
C ILE A 113 -7.33 11.70 -5.40
N ILE A 114 -6.26 11.03 -4.94
CA ILE A 114 -4.89 11.46 -5.23
C ILE A 114 -4.60 11.40 -6.75
N GLN A 115 -5.06 10.35 -7.43
CA GLN A 115 -4.92 10.20 -8.88
C GLN A 115 -5.81 11.17 -9.68
N GLY A 116 -6.91 11.65 -9.09
CA GLY A 116 -7.96 12.37 -9.81
C GLY A 116 -8.90 11.43 -10.56
N ALA A 117 -9.11 10.21 -10.05
CA ALA A 117 -10.00 9.18 -10.59
C ALA A 117 -11.26 9.01 -9.72
#